data_AF-A0A351MT14-F1
#
_entry.id   AF-A0A351MT14-F1
#
_cell.length_a   1.000
_cell.length_b   1.000
_cell.length_c   1.000
_cell.angle_alpha   90.00
_cell.angle_beta   90.00
_cell.angle_gamma   90.00
#
_symmetry.space_group_name_H-M   'P 1'
#
loop_
_entity.id
_entity.type
_entity.pdbx_description
1 polymer ?
#
loop_
_entity_poly.entity_id
_entity_poly.type
_entity_poly.pdbx_seq_one_letter_code
_entity_poly.pdbx_strand_id
1 'polypeptide(L)'
;DHLNDFTPSGIILGRWSREVKERGEEEKAQRAQLLASREEFFLSLYENEEDPAGEKSILRHILAMLLERKRIIRLQGPAEKGLLPYLHVRTQQVFQVPAIDLKPEDIQRVQGTLDILIG
;
A
#
# COMPACT_ATOMS: atom_id res chain seq x y z
N ASP A 1 -27.96 1.12 -24.56
CA ASP A 1 -28.33 1.04 -26.00
C ASP A 1 -28.86 2.33 -26.65
N HIS A 2 -28.50 3.55 -26.23
CA HIS A 2 -29.02 4.77 -26.89
C HIS A 2 -28.11 5.39 -27.98
N LEU A 3 -26.85 4.95 -28.09
CA LEU A 3 -25.86 5.56 -29.00
C LEU A 3 -25.82 4.92 -30.39
N ASN A 4 -26.31 3.69 -30.55
CA ASN A 4 -26.29 2.99 -31.83
C ASN A 4 -27.40 3.45 -32.79
N ASP A 5 -28.47 4.05 -32.27
CA ASP A 5 -29.61 4.51 -33.05
C ASP A 5 -29.53 6.00 -33.44
N PHE A 6 -28.44 6.69 -33.10
CA PHE A 6 -28.27 8.10 -33.45
C PHE A 6 -27.97 8.25 -34.95
N THR A 7 -28.96 8.75 -35.68
CA THR A 7 -28.88 9.05 -37.11
C THR A 7 -28.84 10.57 -37.31
N PRO A 8 -27.66 11.17 -37.56
CA PRO A 8 -27.56 12.61 -37.80
C PRO A 8 -28.19 12.96 -39.16
N SER A 9 -28.94 14.06 -39.22
CA SER A 9 -29.45 14.60 -40.48
C SER A 9 -28.33 15.32 -41.24
N GLY A 10 -27.92 14.77 -42.38
CA GLY A 10 -26.89 15.33 -43.26
C GLY A 10 -25.81 14.32 -43.67
N ILE A 11 -24.78 14.80 -44.37
CA ILE A 11 -23.66 13.97 -44.84
C ILE A 11 -22.63 13.84 -43.72
N ILE A 12 -22.35 12.61 -43.27
CA ILE A 12 -21.33 12.32 -42.26
C ILE A 12 -19.95 12.44 -42.91
N LEU A 13 -19.16 13.43 -42.50
CA LEU A 13 -17.81 13.66 -43.01
C LEU A 13 -16.72 12.86 -42.27
N GLY A 14 -17.03 12.31 -41.10
CA GLY A 14 -16.10 11.47 -40.34
C GLY A 14 -16.66 11.02 -38.99
N ARG A 15 -16.19 9.87 -38.50
CA ARG A 15 -16.55 9.30 -37.19
C ARG A 15 -15.28 9.17 -36.35
N TRP A 16 -15.35 9.67 -35.12
CA TRP A 16 -14.28 9.50 -34.13
C TRP A 16 -14.70 8.41 -33.16
N SER A 17 -13.88 7.38 -33.01
CA SER A 17 -14.02 6.37 -31.96
C SER A 17 -12.79 6.41 -31.06
N ARG A 18 -13.01 6.14 -29.77
CA ARG A 18 -11.94 5.93 -28.79
C ARG A 18 -12.07 4.51 -28.28
N GLU A 19 -11.03 3.72 -28.46
CA GLU A 19 -10.94 2.41 -27.83
C GLU A 19 -10.57 2.63 -26.35
N VAL A 20 -11.51 2.33 -25.46
CA VAL A 20 -11.25 2.30 -24.02
C VAL A 20 -11.00 0.84 -23.67
N LYS A 21 -9.73 0.45 -23.50
CA LYS A 21 -9.42 -0.86 -22.92
C LYS A 21 -10.01 -0.92 -21.51
N GLU A 22 -10.77 -1.96 -21.20
CA GLU A 22 -11.16 -2.24 -19.81
C GLU A 22 -9.88 -2.33 -18.98
N ARG A 23 -9.73 -1.40 -18.04
CA ARG A 23 -8.49 -1.23 -17.30
C ARG A 23 -8.45 -2.31 -16.21
N GLY A 24 -8.12 -3.54 -16.58
CA GLY A 24 -7.78 -4.68 -15.72
C GLY A 24 -8.35 -4.56 -14.30
N GLU A 25 -9.68 -4.51 -14.19
CA GLU A 25 -10.33 -4.25 -12.89
C GLU A 25 -9.97 -5.33 -11.88
N GLU A 26 -9.79 -6.56 -12.36
CA GLU A 26 -9.24 -7.69 -11.60
C GLU A 26 -7.83 -7.41 -11.06
N GLU A 27 -6.89 -6.94 -11.88
CA GLU A 27 -5.54 -6.58 -11.43
C GLU A 27 -5.56 -5.44 -10.41
N LYS A 28 -6.46 -4.47 -10.61
CA LYS A 28 -6.64 -3.35 -9.68
C LYS A 28 -7.22 -3.83 -8.36
N ALA A 29 -8.21 -4.71 -8.39
CA ALA A 29 -8.81 -5.33 -7.22
C ALA A 29 -7.79 -6.18 -6.46
N GLN A 30 -6.99 -6.99 -7.17
CA GLN A 30 -5.92 -7.79 -6.59
C GLN A 30 -4.87 -6.90 -5.88
N ARG A 31 -4.42 -5.82 -6.53
CA ARG A 31 -3.49 -4.86 -5.92
C ARG A 31 -4.07 -4.17 -4.69
N ALA A 32 -5.36 -3.87 -4.70
CA ALA A 32 -6.05 -3.29 -3.56
C ALA A 32 -6.16 -4.29 -2.40
N GLN A 33 -6.49 -5.54 -2.69
CA GLN A 33 -6.56 -6.62 -1.71
C GLN A 33 -5.20 -6.86 -1.04
N LEU A 34 -4.13 -6.90 -1.84
CA LEU A 34 -2.77 -7.07 -1.34
C LEU A 34 -2.34 -5.89 -0.46
N LEU A 35 -2.74 -4.67 -0.80
CA LEU A 35 -2.50 -3.49 0.04
C LEU A 35 -3.24 -3.57 1.37
N ALA A 36 -4.52 -3.99 1.35
CA ALA A 36 -5.30 -4.18 2.57
C ALA A 36 -4.70 -5.25 3.48
N SER A 37 -4.22 -6.36 2.91
CA SER A 37 -3.51 -7.41 3.65
C SER A 37 -2.24 -6.89 4.36
N ARG A 38 -1.45 -6.03 3.69
CA ARG A 38 -0.28 -5.38 4.29
C ARG A 38 -0.64 -4.43 5.42
N GLU A 39 -1.71 -3.66 5.25
CA GLU A 39 -2.21 -2.75 6.28
C GLU A 39 -2.63 -3.54 7.53
N GLU A 40 -3.41 -4.60 7.35
CA GLU A 40 -3.85 -5.47 8.46
C GLU A 40 -2.67 -6.13 9.18
N PHE A 41 -1.71 -6.65 8.41
CA PHE A 41 -0.50 -7.25 8.98
C PHE A 41 0.35 -6.24 9.75
N PHE A 42 0.45 -4.99 9.26
CA PHE A 42 1.14 -3.93 10.00
C PHE A 42 0.48 -3.66 11.35
N LEU A 43 -0.86 -3.63 11.41
CA LEU A 43 -1.60 -3.42 12.65
C LEU A 43 -1.39 -4.57 13.65
N SER A 44 -1.44 -5.82 13.17
CA SER A 44 -1.25 -7.00 14.04
C SER A 44 0.14 -7.08 14.66
N LEU A 45 1.17 -6.51 14.02
CA LEU A 45 2.50 -6.39 14.61
C LEU A 45 2.52 -5.56 15.89
N TYR A 46 1.53 -4.70 16.13
CA TYR A 46 1.42 -3.88 17.35
C TYR A 46 0.53 -4.46 18.43
N GLU A 47 -0.17 -5.57 18.17
CA GLU A 47 -1.02 -6.23 19.18
C GLU A 47 -0.18 -6.98 20.23
N ASN A 48 1.04 -7.39 19.89
CA ASN A 48 1.94 -8.14 20.78
C ASN A 48 3.33 -7.49 20.84
N GLU A 49 3.73 -7.05 22.03
CA GLU A 49 5.02 -6.36 22.27
C GLU A 49 6.25 -7.27 22.26
N GLU A 50 6.09 -8.59 22.42
CA GLU A 50 7.23 -9.51 22.45
C GLU A 50 7.94 -9.56 21.08
N ASP A 51 9.18 -9.11 21.03
CA ASP A 51 10.05 -9.19 19.85
C ASP A 51 11.43 -9.79 20.20
N PRO A 52 11.49 -11.07 20.58
CA PRO A 52 12.71 -11.71 21.08
C PRO A 52 13.85 -11.77 20.04
N ALA A 53 13.53 -11.67 18.74
CA ALA A 53 14.50 -11.76 17.64
C ALA A 53 14.75 -10.42 16.92
N GLY A 54 14.04 -9.35 17.28
CA GLY A 54 14.10 -8.06 16.58
C GLY A 54 13.44 -8.05 15.20
N GLU A 55 12.86 -9.17 14.76
CA GLU A 55 12.22 -9.32 13.45
C GLU A 55 10.98 -8.44 13.31
N LYS A 56 10.20 -8.28 14.39
CA LYS A 56 9.01 -7.40 14.34
C LYS A 56 9.41 -5.95 14.17
N SER A 57 10.50 -5.52 14.81
CA SER A 57 11.00 -4.15 14.67
C SER A 57 11.39 -3.83 13.21
N ILE A 58 12.05 -4.78 12.54
CA ILE A 58 12.43 -4.68 11.12
C ILE A 58 11.17 -4.65 10.24
N LEU A 59 10.23 -5.57 10.46
CA LEU A 59 8.97 -5.62 9.72
C LEU A 59 8.15 -4.35 9.87
N ARG A 60 8.02 -3.82 11.10
CA ARG A 60 7.33 -2.54 11.38
C ARG A 60 7.96 -1.42 10.56
N HIS A 61 9.29 -1.34 10.52
CA HIS A 61 9.99 -0.30 9.77
C HIS A 61 9.80 -0.44 8.24
N ILE A 62 9.96 -1.64 7.69
CA ILE A 62 9.79 -1.89 6.25
C ILE A 62 8.34 -1.61 5.81
N LEU A 63 7.36 -2.15 6.53
CA LEU A 63 5.94 -1.96 6.21
C LEU A 63 5.54 -0.50 6.37
N ALA A 64 6.08 0.22 7.37
CA ALA A 64 5.82 1.64 7.51
C ALA A 64 6.25 2.42 6.26
N MET A 65 7.46 2.19 5.74
CA MET A 65 7.92 2.85 4.51
C MET A 65 7.06 2.50 3.29
N LEU A 66 6.63 1.24 3.17
CA LEU A 66 5.76 0.80 2.07
C LEU A 66 4.38 1.49 2.12
N LEU A 67 3.78 1.55 3.30
CA LEU A 67 2.48 2.16 3.54
C LEU A 67 2.53 3.69 3.42
N GLU A 68 3.64 4.31 3.82
CA GLU A 68 3.90 5.75 3.64
C GLU A 68 3.91 6.11 2.16
N ARG A 69 4.63 5.34 1.32
CA ARG A 69 4.64 5.53 -0.14
C ARG A 69 3.22 5.44 -0.75
N LYS A 70 2.33 4.66 -0.13
CA LYS A 70 0.93 4.50 -0.53
C LYS A 70 -0.03 5.49 0.15
N ARG A 71 0.49 6.39 1.02
CA ARG A 71 -0.27 7.38 1.79
C ARG A 71 -1.30 6.79 2.75
N ILE A 72 -1.10 5.54 3.20
CA ILE A 72 -1.95 4.88 4.20
C ILE A 72 -1.57 5.34 5.61
N ILE A 73 -0.27 5.56 5.85
CA ILE A 73 0.26 6.21 7.05
C ILE A 73 1.01 7.49 6.66
N ARG A 74 1.16 8.41 7.62
CA ARG A 74 1.89 9.67 7.45
C ARG A 74 2.81 9.92 8.63
N LEU A 75 4.06 10.27 8.36
CA LEU A 75 4.97 10.71 9.41
C LEU A 75 4.47 12.04 10.02
N GLN A 76 4.31 12.08 11.33
CA GLN A 76 3.75 13.25 12.02
C GLN A 76 4.82 14.24 12.51
N GLY A 77 6.06 13.79 12.68
CA GLY A 77 7.12 14.60 13.25
C GLY A 77 8.50 13.94 13.23
N PRO A 78 9.51 14.59 13.84
CA PRO A 78 10.85 14.03 13.94
C PRO A 78 10.87 12.77 14.81
N ALA A 79 11.90 11.94 14.63
CA ALA A 79 12.11 10.78 15.48
C ALA A 79 12.40 11.23 16.92
N GLU A 80 11.65 10.72 17.88
CA GLU A 80 11.90 10.94 19.31
C GLU A 80 12.44 9.63 19.89
N LYS A 81 13.63 9.66 20.51
CA LYS A 81 14.30 8.48 21.09
C LYS A 81 14.49 7.31 20.09
N GLY A 82 14.67 7.61 18.81
CA GLY A 82 14.81 6.59 17.77
C GLY A 82 13.48 5.95 17.32
N LEU A 83 12.34 6.53 17.70
CA LEU A 83 11.00 6.11 17.27
C LEU A 83 10.37 7.21 16.41
N LEU A 84 9.92 6.84 15.22
CA LEU A 84 9.21 7.69 14.28
C LEU A 84 7.69 7.60 14.54
N PRO A 85 7.01 8.71 14.81
CA PRO A 85 5.57 8.72 15.00
C PRO A 85 4.84 8.73 13.65
N TYR A 86 4.20 7.61 13.31
CA TYR A 86 3.38 7.47 12.10
C TYR A 86 1.89 7.49 12.43
N LEU A 87 1.15 8.42 11.84
CA LEU A 87 -0.30 8.50 11.92
C LEU A 87 -0.93 7.61 10.83
N HIS A 88 -1.73 6.64 11.23
CA HIS A 88 -2.56 5.88 10.31
C HIS A 88 -3.80 6.68 9.89
N VAL A 89 -3.97 6.91 8.59
CA VAL A 89 -4.95 7.87 8.07
C VAL A 89 -6.39 7.44 8.36
N ARG A 90 -6.68 6.14 8.28
CA ARG A 90 -8.03 5.58 8.45
C ARG A 90 -8.46 5.53 9.92
N THR A 91 -7.60 5.04 10.81
CA THR A 91 -7.93 4.88 12.24
C THR A 91 -7.54 6.08 13.09
N GLN A 92 -6.77 7.03 12.55
CA GLN A 92 -6.18 8.17 13.27
C GLN A 92 -5.28 7.75 14.46
N GLN A 93 -4.86 6.49 14.51
CA GLN A 93 -3.97 5.98 15.54
C GLN A 93 -2.51 6.30 15.20
N VAL A 94 -1.73 6.64 16.23
CA VAL A 94 -0.30 6.91 16.11
C VAL A 94 0.48 5.66 16.48
N PHE A 95 1.34 5.23 15.56
CA PHE A 95 2.24 4.09 15.71
C PHE A 95 3.67 4.57 15.89
N GLN A 96 4.35 4.05 16.91
CA GLN A 96 5.77 4.30 17.13
C GLN A 96 6.56 3.26 16.34
N VAL A 97 7.17 3.68 15.24
CA VAL A 97 7.96 2.81 14.37
C VAL A 97 9.43 3.00 14.69
N PRO A 98 10.20 1.95 14.98
CA PRO A 98 11.63 2.09 15.22
C PRO A 98 12.35 2.61 13.97
N ALA A 99 13.18 3.63 14.13
CA ALA A 99 14.05 4.17 13.10
C ALA A 99 15.31 3.30 13.03
N ILE A 100 15.25 2.24 12.23
CA ILE A 100 16.33 1.28 12.07
C ILE A 100 17.10 1.61 10.80
N ASP A 101 18.43 1.56 10.87
CA ASP A 101 19.26 1.56 9.67
C ASP A 101 19.20 0.18 9.02
N LEU A 102 18.44 0.06 7.93
CA LEU A 102 18.18 -1.20 7.24
C LEU A 102 19.44 -1.73 6.55
N LYS A 103 19.99 -2.83 7.09
CA LYS A 103 21.08 -3.55 6.43
C LYS A 103 20.53 -4.66 5.53
N PRO A 104 21.28 -5.07 4.49
CA PRO A 104 20.88 -6.19 3.64
C PRO A 104 20.59 -7.48 4.42
N GLU A 105 21.31 -7.71 5.52
CA GLU A 105 21.16 -8.86 6.41
C GLU A 105 19.78 -8.90 7.08
N ASP A 106 19.24 -7.73 7.42
CA ASP A 106 17.92 -7.61 8.06
C ASP A 106 16.81 -7.93 7.08
N ILE A 107 16.95 -7.50 5.81
CA ILE A 107 16.01 -7.82 4.74
C ILE A 107 15.98 -9.33 4.49
N GLN A 108 17.15 -9.99 4.46
CA GLN A 108 17.22 -11.44 4.29
C GLN A 108 16.51 -12.20 5.41
N ARG A 109 16.62 -11.72 6.66
CA ARG A 109 15.96 -12.33 7.81
C ARG A 109 14.43 -12.35 7.66
N VAL A 110 13.86 -11.28 7.11
CA VAL A 110 12.39 -11.13 6.98
C VAL A 110 11.87 -11.40 5.57
N GLN A 111 12.73 -11.79 4.63
CA GLN A 111 12.41 -11.98 3.21
C GLN A 111 11.23 -12.93 3.00
N GLY A 112 11.22 -14.07 3.71
CA GLY A 112 10.15 -15.07 3.57
C GLY A 112 8.76 -14.53 3.94
N THR A 113 8.68 -13.66 4.95
CA THR A 113 7.43 -12.98 5.34
C THR A 113 7.05 -11.90 4.33
N LEU A 114 8.04 -11.16 3.82
CA LEU A 114 7.81 -10.10 2.84
C LEU A 114 7.34 -10.64 1.48
N ASP A 115 7.85 -11.78 1.03
CA ASP A 115 7.48 -12.38 -0.26
C ASP A 115 5.97 -12.71 -0.32
N ILE A 116 5.39 -13.16 0.80
CA ILE A 116 3.95 -13.43 0.93
C ILE A 116 3.12 -12.14 0.78
N LEU A 117 3.67 -11.01 1.21
CA LEU A 117 2.99 -9.72 1.22
C LEU A 117 3.27 -8.89 -0.04
N ILE A 118 4.34 -9.17 -0.78
CA ILE A 118 4.78 -8.39 -1.94
C ILE A 118 4.40 -9.07 -3.27
N GLY A 119 4.18 -10.39 -3.26
CA GLY A 119 3.77 -11.22 -4.41
C GLY A 119 2.41 -10.88 -5.02
#